data_AF-A0A660MZA2-F1
#
_entry.id   AF-A0A660MZA2-F1
#
_cell.length_a   1.000
_cell.length_b   1.000
_cell.length_c   1.000
_cell.angle_alpha   90.00
_cell.angle_beta   90.00
_cell.angle_gamma   90.00
#
_symmetry.space_group_name_H-M   'P 1'
#
loop_
_entity.id
_entity.type
_entity.pdbx_description
1 polymer ?
#
loop_
_entity_poly.entity_id
_entity_poly.type
_entity_poly.pdbx_seq_one_letter_code
_entity_poly.pdbx_strand_id
1 'polypeptide(L)'
;QDFTRGAFSWYLALVKGEAHEESRFLAGQLFLSLLELLSPIIPEFISMIEGVLKFPVKSVLNREELHGVKDYRTFLLFDILKGIQLKRAELQLKKHLPIALCVQANSDILRLIESYESSLKLLFKTEEIQYLAANEVFPSGFETFMILDITVGIKALDLPQHEDCLAQLEKEHASKLQTLEYLRSTLVALSLNPLADPVKLAEKESELDQLKSEIQELELNIKKMKATKKV
;
A
#
# COMPACT_ATOMS: atom_id res chain seq x y z
N GLN A 1 -0.71 10.80 -29.93
CA GLN A 1 -0.89 9.73 -28.94
C GLN A 1 -2.36 9.67 -28.64
N ASP A 2 -2.94 8.48 -28.77
CA ASP A 2 -4.36 8.27 -28.54
C ASP A 2 -4.64 8.25 -27.04
N PHE A 3 -5.77 8.85 -26.64
CA PHE A 3 -6.23 8.81 -25.25
C PHE A 3 -6.63 7.37 -24.89
N THR A 4 -5.90 6.74 -23.96
CA THR A 4 -6.13 5.34 -23.59
C THR A 4 -6.95 5.22 -22.31
N ARG A 5 -7.62 4.09 -22.12
CA ARG A 5 -8.29 3.72 -20.86
C ARG A 5 -7.38 3.88 -19.64
N GLY A 6 -6.09 3.58 -19.79
CA GLY A 6 -5.08 3.74 -18.74
C GLY A 6 -4.88 5.20 -18.35
N ALA A 7 -4.75 6.10 -19.33
CA ALA A 7 -4.63 7.54 -19.07
C ALA A 7 -5.84 8.11 -18.34
N PHE A 8 -7.07 7.73 -18.74
CA PHE A 8 -8.28 8.17 -18.04
C PHE A 8 -8.35 7.62 -16.60
N SER A 9 -7.91 6.38 -16.39
CA SER A 9 -7.91 5.77 -15.06
C SER A 9 -6.94 6.48 -14.11
N TRP A 10 -5.77 6.87 -14.61
CA TRP A 10 -4.83 7.69 -13.84
C TRP A 10 -5.39 9.08 -13.56
N TYR A 11 -5.98 9.74 -14.56
CA TYR A 11 -6.63 11.04 -14.38
C TYR A 11 -7.69 11.02 -13.27
N LEU A 12 -8.60 10.04 -13.30
CA LEU A 12 -9.62 9.89 -12.25
C LEU A 12 -9.02 9.63 -10.87
N ALA A 13 -7.91 8.88 -10.80
CA ALA A 13 -7.25 8.62 -9.54
C ALA A 13 -6.58 9.87 -8.95
N LEU A 14 -6.02 10.74 -9.79
CA LEU A 14 -5.49 12.05 -9.40
C LEU A 14 -6.61 12.98 -8.90
N VAL A 15 -7.70 13.11 -9.67
CA VAL A 15 -8.87 13.94 -9.31
C VAL A 15 -9.56 13.47 -8.01
N LYS A 16 -9.43 12.18 -7.67
CA LYS A 16 -9.94 11.65 -6.40
C LYS A 16 -9.10 12.11 -5.20
N GLY A 17 -7.78 12.23 -5.38
CA GLY A 17 -6.86 12.66 -4.33
C GLY A 17 -6.83 14.17 -4.11
N GLU A 18 -6.96 14.93 -5.20
CA GLU A 18 -6.91 16.39 -5.18
C GLU A 18 -8.33 16.95 -5.26
N ALA A 19 -8.79 17.61 -4.20
CA ALA A 19 -10.18 18.10 -4.08
C ALA A 19 -10.47 19.34 -4.95
N HIS A 20 -9.99 19.37 -6.19
CA HIS A 20 -10.25 20.45 -7.14
C HIS A 20 -11.62 20.25 -7.81
N GLU A 21 -12.54 21.17 -7.55
CA GLU A 21 -13.91 21.13 -8.10
C GLU A 21 -13.91 21.20 -9.63
N GLU A 22 -13.03 21.99 -10.23
CA GLU A 22 -12.87 22.10 -11.69
C GLU A 22 -12.42 20.77 -12.32
N SER A 23 -11.48 20.06 -11.70
CA SER A 23 -11.00 18.76 -12.20
C SER A 23 -12.10 17.69 -12.11
N ARG A 24 -12.94 17.72 -11.07
CA ARG A 24 -14.12 16.84 -10.95
C ARG A 24 -15.18 17.17 -12.00
N PHE A 25 -15.42 18.46 -12.25
CA PHE A 25 -16.32 18.91 -13.30
C PHE A 25 -15.85 18.43 -14.67
N LEU A 26 -14.57 18.62 -15.00
CA LEU A 26 -13.97 18.14 -16.25
C LEU A 26 -14.02 16.61 -16.37
N ALA A 27 -13.80 15.88 -15.27
CA ALA A 27 -13.96 14.41 -15.24
C ALA A 27 -15.40 13.98 -15.58
N GLY A 28 -16.39 14.69 -15.04
CA GLY A 28 -17.80 14.48 -15.34
C GLY A 28 -18.12 14.75 -16.82
N GLN A 29 -17.61 15.85 -17.38
CA GLN A 29 -17.79 16.18 -18.80
C GLN A 29 -17.15 15.12 -19.72
N LEU A 30 -15.93 14.66 -19.40
CA LEU A 30 -15.27 13.59 -20.15
C LEU A 30 -16.06 12.27 -20.08
N PHE A 31 -16.59 11.92 -18.91
CA PHE A 31 -17.41 10.72 -18.74
C PHE A 31 -18.69 10.79 -19.58
N LEU A 32 -19.41 11.92 -19.56
CA LEU A 32 -20.61 12.11 -20.37
C LEU A 32 -20.30 12.07 -21.88
N SER A 33 -19.16 12.63 -22.30
CA SER A 33 -18.69 12.57 -23.69
C SER A 33 -18.42 11.13 -24.15
N LEU A 34 -17.80 10.32 -23.28
CA LEU A 34 -17.58 8.90 -23.55
C LEU A 34 -18.89 8.12 -23.63
N LEU A 35 -19.86 8.43 -22.77
CA LEU A 35 -21.18 7.81 -22.81
C LEU A 35 -21.95 8.16 -24.09
N GLU A 36 -21.83 9.38 -24.60
CA GLU A 36 -22.41 9.75 -25.90
C GLU A 36 -21.80 8.94 -27.03
N LEU A 37 -20.46 8.79 -27.05
CA LEU A 37 -19.76 7.98 -28.05
C LEU A 37 -20.18 6.51 -28.01
N LEU A 38 -20.44 5.97 -26.81
CA LEU A 38 -20.86 4.58 -26.60
C LEU A 38 -22.36 4.37 -26.75
N SER A 39 -23.16 5.44 -26.81
CA SER A 39 -24.62 5.39 -26.97
C SER A 39 -25.13 4.51 -28.10
N PRO A 40 -24.56 4.54 -29.33
CA PRO A 40 -24.99 3.64 -30.39
C PRO A 40 -24.59 2.17 -30.17
N ILE A 41 -23.64 1.89 -29.28
CA ILE A 41 -23.10 0.54 -29.03
C ILE A 41 -23.80 -0.13 -27.83
N ILE A 42 -24.13 0.64 -26.79
CA ILE A 42 -24.69 0.11 -25.52
C ILE A 42 -25.90 0.96 -25.06
N PRO A 43 -26.98 1.03 -25.85
CA PRO A 43 -28.09 1.94 -25.60
C PRO A 43 -28.84 1.67 -24.29
N GLU A 44 -28.95 0.40 -23.87
CA GLU A 44 -29.63 0.00 -22.63
C GLU A 44 -28.91 0.53 -21.39
N PHE A 45 -27.57 0.52 -21.42
CA PHE A 45 -26.74 1.07 -20.36
C PHE A 45 -26.86 2.60 -20.29
N ILE A 46 -26.95 3.28 -21.44
CA ILE A 46 -27.17 4.72 -21.48
C ILE A 46 -28.52 5.08 -20.88
N SER A 47 -29.60 4.39 -21.25
CA SER A 47 -30.93 4.60 -20.67
C SER A 47 -30.94 4.44 -19.15
N MET A 48 -30.19 3.45 -18.63
CA MET A 48 -30.02 3.27 -17.18
C MET A 48 -29.30 4.47 -16.54
N ILE A 49 -28.22 4.97 -17.15
CA ILE A 49 -27.49 6.13 -16.64
C ILE A 49 -28.34 7.40 -16.72
N GLU A 50 -29.06 7.64 -17.81
CA GLU A 50 -29.98 8.78 -17.95
C GLU A 50 -31.08 8.74 -16.88
N GLY A 51 -31.57 7.55 -16.52
CA GLY A 51 -32.49 7.35 -15.40
C GLY A 51 -31.91 7.77 -14.03
N VAL A 52 -30.60 7.59 -13.82
CA VAL A 52 -29.90 8.01 -12.59
C VAL A 52 -29.62 9.51 -12.61
N LEU A 53 -29.14 10.03 -13.73
CA LEU A 53 -28.76 11.44 -13.90
C LEU A 53 -29.98 12.37 -13.98
N LYS A 54 -31.14 11.86 -14.40
CA LYS A 54 -32.38 12.61 -14.64
C LYS A 54 -32.29 13.68 -15.74
N PHE A 55 -31.28 13.58 -16.60
CA PHE A 55 -31.14 14.39 -17.81
C PHE A 55 -30.51 13.55 -18.93
N PRO A 56 -30.81 13.86 -20.21
CA PRO A 56 -30.27 13.09 -21.33
C PRO A 56 -28.78 13.38 -21.55
N VAL A 57 -28.00 12.33 -21.82
CA VAL A 57 -26.53 12.41 -22.01
C VAL A 57 -26.17 13.36 -23.16
N LYS A 58 -26.99 13.40 -24.22
CA LYS A 58 -26.79 14.27 -25.39
C LYS A 58 -26.94 15.77 -25.12
N SER A 59 -27.51 16.18 -23.98
CA SER A 59 -27.85 17.59 -23.73
C SER A 59 -26.76 18.41 -23.02
N VAL A 60 -25.66 17.78 -22.59
CA VAL A 60 -24.76 18.37 -21.59
C VAL A 60 -23.49 19.00 -22.21
N LEU A 61 -23.17 18.69 -23.46
CA LEU A 61 -21.95 19.19 -24.09
C LEU A 61 -22.12 20.61 -24.62
N ASN A 62 -21.77 21.60 -23.78
CA ASN A 62 -21.16 22.81 -24.31
C ASN A 62 -19.88 22.37 -25.02
N ARG A 63 -19.92 22.32 -26.35
CA ARG A 63 -18.74 22.15 -27.21
C ARG A 63 -17.91 23.44 -27.19
N GLU A 64 -17.56 23.91 -26.00
CA GLU A 64 -16.40 24.78 -25.90
C GLU A 64 -15.24 23.93 -26.39
N GLU A 65 -14.59 24.40 -27.45
CA GLU A 65 -13.39 23.77 -27.96
C GLU A 65 -12.39 23.76 -26.81
N LEU A 66 -12.26 22.60 -26.15
CA LEU A 66 -11.23 22.34 -25.14
C LEU A 66 -9.88 22.39 -25.87
N HIS A 67 -9.38 23.61 -26.06
CA HIS A 67 -8.07 23.89 -26.62
C HIS A 67 -7.03 23.64 -25.53
N GLY A 68 -6.57 22.39 -25.47
CA GLY A 68 -5.40 22.03 -24.68
C GLY A 68 -4.13 22.23 -25.50
N VAL A 69 -3.23 23.10 -25.05
CA VAL A 69 -1.83 23.05 -25.50
C VAL A 69 -1.26 21.72 -24.99
N LYS A 70 -0.58 20.94 -25.85
CA LYS A 70 0.13 19.74 -25.41
C LYS A 70 1.15 20.12 -24.35
N ASP A 71 0.82 19.87 -23.08
CA ASP A 71 1.75 20.08 -21.99
C ASP A 71 2.65 18.86 -21.85
N TYR A 72 3.87 19.00 -22.35
CA TYR A 72 4.91 18.00 -22.23
C TYR A 72 5.13 17.54 -20.77
N ARG A 73 4.93 18.43 -19.78
CA ARG A 73 5.11 18.12 -18.36
C ARG A 73 4.09 17.08 -17.89
N THR A 74 2.85 17.20 -18.33
CA THR A 74 1.80 16.24 -18.01
C THR A 74 2.09 14.86 -18.61
N PHE A 75 2.56 14.80 -19.87
CA PHE A 75 2.96 13.54 -20.48
C PHE A 75 4.12 12.88 -19.73
N LEU A 76 5.13 13.67 -19.38
CA LEU A 76 6.28 13.19 -18.63
C LEU A 76 5.89 12.65 -17.25
N LEU A 77 4.94 13.31 -16.56
CA LEU A 77 4.38 12.82 -15.31
C LEU A 77 3.74 11.44 -15.50
N PHE A 78 2.89 11.26 -16.53
CA PHE A 78 2.29 9.96 -16.81
C PHE A 78 3.32 8.86 -17.14
N ASP A 79 4.38 9.20 -17.87
CA ASP A 79 5.47 8.27 -18.16
C ASP A 79 6.19 7.85 -16.87
N ILE A 80 6.43 8.78 -15.93
CA ILE A 80 6.98 8.48 -14.61
C ILE A 80 6.04 7.56 -13.82
N LEU A 81 4.75 7.89 -13.73
CA LEU A 81 3.76 7.06 -13.03
C LEU A 81 3.73 5.63 -13.59
N LYS A 82 3.75 5.50 -14.91
CA LYS A 82 3.79 4.21 -15.61
C LYS A 82 5.10 3.47 -15.33
N GLY A 83 6.24 4.17 -15.35
CA GLY A 83 7.54 3.62 -15.00
C GLY A 83 7.57 3.05 -13.58
N ILE A 84 7.03 3.78 -12.61
CA ILE A 84 6.90 3.32 -11.21
C ILE A 84 6.06 2.05 -11.16
N GLN A 85 4.90 2.03 -11.83
CA GLN A 85 4.02 0.87 -11.84
C GLN A 85 4.71 -0.37 -12.45
N LEU A 86 5.42 -0.21 -13.56
CA LEU A 86 6.13 -1.29 -14.24
C LEU A 86 7.27 -1.82 -13.39
N LYS A 87 8.11 -0.94 -12.84
CA LYS A 87 9.25 -1.36 -12.01
C LYS A 87 8.77 -2.03 -10.71
N ARG A 88 7.67 -1.57 -10.12
CA ARG A 88 7.04 -2.25 -8.99
C ARG A 88 6.60 -3.68 -9.33
N ALA A 89 6.02 -3.88 -10.52
CA ALA A 89 5.60 -5.20 -10.98
C ALA A 89 6.79 -6.11 -11.28
N GLU A 90 7.86 -5.57 -11.87
CA GLU A 90 9.13 -6.26 -12.10
C GLU A 90 9.75 -6.76 -10.78
N LEU A 91 9.72 -5.93 -9.73
CA LEU A 91 10.16 -6.27 -8.38
C LEU A 91 9.15 -7.15 -7.61
N GLN A 92 8.04 -7.54 -8.23
CA GLN A 92 6.98 -8.37 -7.64
C GLN A 92 6.41 -7.81 -6.32
N LEU A 93 6.47 -6.49 -6.14
CA LEU A 93 5.99 -5.85 -4.91
C LEU A 93 4.47 -5.81 -4.87
N LYS A 94 3.88 -6.30 -3.78
CA LYS A 94 2.42 -6.25 -3.56
C LYS A 94 1.93 -4.80 -3.62
N LYS A 95 0.73 -4.55 -4.15
CA LYS A 95 0.15 -3.20 -4.32
C LYS A 95 0.00 -2.39 -3.03
N HIS A 96 -0.19 -3.05 -1.90
CA HIS A 96 -0.35 -2.41 -0.60
C HIS A 96 0.97 -2.21 0.15
N LEU A 97 2.06 -2.83 -0.33
CA LEU A 97 3.36 -2.71 0.33
C LEU A 97 3.84 -1.26 0.23
N PRO A 98 4.20 -0.62 1.34
CA PRO A 98 4.73 0.73 1.31
C PRO A 98 6.11 0.75 0.63
N ILE A 99 6.39 1.84 -0.09
CA ILE A 99 7.64 2.03 -0.81
C ILE A 99 8.25 3.40 -0.49
N ALA A 100 9.57 3.49 -0.62
CA ALA A 100 10.28 4.76 -0.72
C ALA A 100 10.63 5.02 -2.20
N LEU A 101 10.49 6.27 -2.62
CA LEU A 101 10.89 6.73 -3.94
C LEU A 101 12.09 7.66 -3.82
N CYS A 102 12.99 7.57 -4.80
CA CYS A 102 14.07 8.53 -4.97
C CYS A 102 14.01 9.03 -6.41
N VAL A 103 13.97 10.34 -6.63
CA VAL A 103 13.91 10.92 -7.96
C VAL A 103 15.06 11.88 -8.15
N GLN A 104 15.87 11.61 -9.16
CA GLN A 104 16.94 12.48 -9.62
C GLN A 104 16.55 13.11 -10.96
N ALA A 105 16.44 14.43 -11.00
CA ALA A 105 16.03 15.18 -12.18
C ALA A 105 16.54 16.63 -12.15
N ASN A 106 16.18 17.41 -13.19
CA ASN A 106 16.33 18.86 -13.15
C ASN A 106 15.31 19.51 -12.18
N SER A 107 15.57 20.75 -11.76
CA SER A 107 14.74 21.46 -10.78
C SER A 107 13.26 21.59 -11.19
N ASP A 108 13.00 21.75 -12.49
CA ASP A 108 11.64 21.93 -13.00
C ASP A 108 10.81 20.65 -12.88
N ILE A 109 11.41 19.50 -13.14
CA ILE A 109 10.75 18.20 -12.99
C ILE A 109 10.60 17.85 -11.51
N LEU A 110 11.60 18.14 -10.67
CA LEU A 110 11.48 17.89 -9.23
C LEU A 110 10.30 18.67 -8.63
N ARG A 111 10.17 19.97 -8.95
CA ARG A 111 9.03 20.80 -8.54
C ARG A 111 7.69 20.27 -9.06
N LEU A 112 7.67 19.75 -10.28
CA LEU A 112 6.47 19.11 -10.82
C LEU A 112 6.09 17.89 -9.97
N ILE A 113 7.03 17.00 -9.68
CA ILE A 113 6.76 15.78 -8.90
C ILE A 113 6.38 16.12 -7.45
N GLU A 114 7.01 17.14 -6.85
CA GLU A 114 6.65 17.69 -5.53
C GLU A 114 5.19 18.15 -5.50
N SER A 115 4.72 18.86 -6.54
CA SER A 115 3.32 19.31 -6.60
C SER A 115 2.29 18.17 -6.61
N TYR A 116 2.70 16.96 -7.02
CA TYR A 116 1.88 15.75 -7.06
C TYR A 116 2.25 14.73 -5.97
N GLU A 117 3.01 15.12 -4.94
CA GLU A 117 3.47 14.20 -3.89
C GLU A 117 2.30 13.46 -3.21
N SER A 118 1.24 14.19 -2.84
CA SER A 118 0.04 13.62 -2.22
C SER A 118 -0.61 12.55 -3.10
N SER A 119 -0.66 12.80 -4.40
CA SER A 119 -1.17 11.88 -5.40
C SER A 119 -0.28 10.63 -5.51
N LEU A 120 1.05 10.78 -5.51
CA LEU A 120 2.00 9.66 -5.52
C LEU A 120 1.87 8.79 -4.27
N LYS A 121 1.78 9.40 -3.08
CA LYS A 121 1.56 8.71 -1.80
C LYS A 121 0.29 7.88 -1.84
N LEU A 122 -0.81 8.43 -2.38
CA LEU A 122 -2.08 7.72 -2.51
C LEU A 122 -2.00 6.55 -3.50
N LEU A 123 -1.42 6.79 -4.67
CA LEU A 123 -1.40 5.85 -5.79
C LEU A 123 -0.49 4.65 -5.55
N PHE A 124 0.69 4.88 -4.94
CA PHE A 124 1.71 3.86 -4.79
C PHE A 124 2.02 3.49 -3.35
N LYS A 125 1.30 4.02 -2.35
CA LYS A 125 1.64 3.82 -0.93
C LYS A 125 3.08 4.22 -0.65
N THR A 126 3.46 5.38 -1.18
CA THR A 126 4.78 5.93 -0.95
C THR A 126 4.80 6.59 0.44
N GLU A 127 5.74 6.20 1.29
CA GLU A 127 5.93 6.85 2.61
C GLU A 127 6.88 8.04 2.48
N GLU A 128 7.99 7.84 1.78
CA GLU A 128 9.05 8.84 1.63
C GLU A 128 9.40 9.06 0.15
N ILE A 129 9.60 10.32 -0.23
CA ILE A 129 10.14 10.71 -1.54
C ILE A 129 11.39 11.55 -1.32
N GLN A 130 12.51 11.09 -1.86
CA GLN A 130 13.78 11.81 -1.86
C GLN A 130 13.96 12.49 -3.22
N TYR A 131 14.17 13.79 -3.22
CA TYR A 131 14.40 14.60 -4.43
C TYR A 131 15.88 14.93 -4.52
N LEU A 132 16.51 14.56 -5.63
CA LEU A 132 17.93 14.76 -5.87
C LEU A 132 18.16 15.60 -7.12
N ALA A 133 19.08 16.55 -7.02
CA ALA A 133 19.54 17.27 -8.20
C ALA A 133 20.39 16.36 -9.10
N ALA A 134 20.47 16.70 -10.40
CA ALA A 134 21.18 15.89 -11.39
C ALA A 134 22.68 15.65 -11.08
N ASN A 135 23.30 16.50 -10.26
CA ASN A 135 24.69 16.41 -9.84
C ASN A 135 24.90 15.65 -8.52
N GLU A 136 23.84 15.25 -7.83
CA GLU A 136 23.93 14.54 -6.56
C GLU A 136 24.15 13.04 -6.75
N VAL A 137 24.73 12.37 -5.75
CA VAL A 137 24.98 10.93 -5.80
C VAL A 137 23.71 10.18 -5.47
N PHE A 138 23.32 9.24 -6.34
CA PHE A 138 22.12 8.43 -6.11
C PHE A 138 22.34 7.44 -4.96
N PRO A 139 21.42 7.34 -3.98
CA PRO A 139 21.58 6.49 -2.80
C PRO A 139 21.59 5.00 -3.17
N SER A 140 22.47 4.23 -2.51
CA SER A 140 22.56 2.78 -2.67
C SER A 140 21.34 2.07 -2.10
N GLY A 141 20.91 0.98 -2.74
CA GLY A 141 19.80 0.14 -2.27
C GLY A 141 18.42 0.52 -2.84
N PHE A 142 18.39 1.37 -3.86
CA PHE A 142 17.21 1.62 -4.69
C PHE A 142 17.34 0.89 -6.02
N GLU A 143 16.25 0.28 -6.46
CA GLU A 143 16.13 -0.30 -7.79
C GLU A 143 15.67 0.77 -8.77
N THR A 144 16.53 1.12 -9.73
CA THR A 144 16.35 2.29 -10.58
C THR A 144 15.80 1.97 -11.96
N PHE A 145 15.10 2.93 -12.54
CA PHE A 145 14.79 2.99 -13.97
C PHE A 145 15.00 4.43 -14.46
N MET A 146 15.21 4.56 -15.77
CA MET A 146 15.45 5.85 -16.41
C MET A 146 14.33 6.20 -17.38
N ILE A 147 13.95 7.48 -17.40
CA ILE A 147 13.08 8.07 -18.39
C ILE A 147 13.75 9.35 -18.86
N LEU A 148 14.25 9.37 -20.09
CA LEU A 148 15.07 10.47 -20.61
C LEU A 148 16.25 10.75 -19.65
N ASP A 149 16.36 11.97 -19.12
CA ASP A 149 17.40 12.40 -18.17
C ASP A 149 16.96 12.31 -16.70
N ILE A 150 15.88 11.56 -16.43
CA ILE A 150 15.32 11.38 -15.08
C ILE A 150 15.64 9.98 -14.61
N THR A 151 16.25 9.87 -13.43
CA THR A 151 16.48 8.60 -12.76
C THR A 151 15.50 8.46 -11.61
N VAL A 152 14.72 7.39 -11.59
CA VAL A 152 13.76 7.11 -10.51
C VAL A 152 14.12 5.78 -9.88
N GLY A 153 14.30 5.79 -8.56
CA GLY A 153 14.59 4.64 -7.72
C GLY A 153 13.38 4.23 -6.89
N ILE A 154 13.16 2.92 -6.77
CA ILE A 154 12.16 2.34 -5.90
C ILE A 154 12.85 1.46 -4.86
N LYS A 155 12.46 1.62 -3.59
CA LYS A 155 12.87 0.75 -2.51
C LYS A 155 11.64 0.28 -1.76
N ALA A 156 11.49 -1.03 -1.56
CA ALA A 156 10.44 -1.56 -0.71
C ALA A 156 10.75 -1.19 0.75
N LEU A 157 9.75 -0.65 1.44
CA LEU A 157 9.83 -0.50 2.88
C LEU A 157 9.16 -1.73 3.48
N ASP A 158 9.98 -2.62 4.03
CA ASP A 158 9.48 -3.61 4.96
C ASP A 158 9.04 -2.87 6.21
N LEU A 159 7.81 -2.35 6.20
CA LEU A 159 7.18 -1.94 7.46
C LEU A 159 7.15 -3.21 8.32
N PRO A 160 7.65 -3.17 9.56
CA PRO A 160 7.46 -4.28 10.47
C PRO A 160 5.95 -4.54 10.53
N GLN A 161 5.54 -5.73 10.11
CA GLN A 161 4.16 -6.19 10.18
C GLN A 161 3.79 -6.36 11.66
N HIS A 162 3.64 -5.25 12.38
CA HIS A 162 3.41 -5.26 13.83
C HIS A 162 2.13 -6.00 14.18
N GLU A 163 1.13 -6.03 13.30
CA GLU A 163 -0.11 -6.77 13.51
C GLU A 163 0.05 -8.28 13.32
N ASP A 164 0.82 -8.74 12.32
CA ASP A 164 1.11 -10.16 12.14
C ASP A 164 2.01 -10.69 13.25
N CYS A 165 3.02 -9.92 13.70
CA CYS A 165 3.88 -10.30 14.82
C CYS A 165 3.13 -10.36 16.16
N LEU A 166 2.19 -9.45 16.43
CA LEU A 166 1.37 -9.50 17.66
C LEU A 166 0.45 -10.72 17.65
N ALA A 167 -0.23 -10.98 16.53
CA ALA A 167 -1.09 -12.16 16.39
C ALA A 167 -0.29 -13.47 16.52
N GLN A 168 0.94 -13.50 16.00
CA GLN A 168 1.82 -14.65 16.11
C GLN A 168 2.32 -14.86 17.56
N LEU A 169 2.70 -13.79 18.26
CA LEU A 169 3.07 -13.83 19.68
C LEU A 169 1.89 -14.22 20.58
N GLU A 170 0.68 -13.74 20.30
CA GLU A 170 -0.54 -14.13 21.04
C GLU A 170 -0.87 -15.61 20.82
N LYS A 171 -0.67 -16.12 19.61
CA LYS A 171 -0.83 -17.55 19.30
C LYS A 171 0.21 -18.42 20.01
N GLU A 172 1.46 -17.96 20.07
CA GLU A 172 2.54 -18.65 20.78
C GLU A 172 2.36 -18.62 22.31
N HIS A 173 1.85 -17.51 22.85
CA HIS A 173 1.48 -17.43 24.27
C HIS A 173 0.34 -18.40 24.62
N ALA A 174 -0.69 -18.47 23.78
CA ALA A 174 -1.79 -19.42 23.95
C ALA A 174 -1.34 -20.89 23.88
N SER A 175 -0.43 -21.23 22.95
CA SER A 175 0.09 -22.59 22.85
C SER A 175 0.96 -22.97 24.06
N LYS A 176 1.84 -22.07 24.53
CA LYS A 176 2.65 -22.34 25.73
C LYS A 176 1.82 -22.45 27.01
N LEU A 177 0.71 -21.72 27.14
CA LEU A 177 -0.25 -21.91 28.23
C LEU A 177 -0.90 -23.30 28.22
N GLN A 178 -1.27 -23.81 27.04
CA GLN A 178 -1.79 -25.18 26.90
C GLN A 178 -0.72 -26.23 27.26
N THR A 179 0.53 -26.04 26.82
CA THR A 179 1.65 -26.91 27.21
C THR A 179 1.91 -26.89 28.71
N LEU A 180 1.73 -25.73 29.36
CA LEU A 180 1.88 -25.58 30.81
C LEU A 180 0.80 -26.37 31.57
N GLU A 181 -0.46 -26.30 31.15
CA GLU A 181 -1.55 -27.09 31.73
C GLU A 181 -1.35 -28.59 31.54
N TYR A 182 -0.86 -29.00 30.37
CA TYR A 182 -0.49 -30.38 30.09
C TYR A 182 0.64 -30.89 31.00
N LEU A 183 1.72 -30.11 31.19
CA LEU A 183 2.81 -30.47 32.09
C LEU A 183 2.36 -30.50 33.56
N ARG A 184 1.54 -29.55 34.01
CA ARG A 184 0.95 -29.54 35.35
C ARG A 184 0.12 -30.80 35.62
N SER A 185 -0.79 -31.15 34.70
CA SER A 185 -1.62 -32.35 34.84
C SER A 185 -0.79 -33.64 34.82
N THR A 186 0.27 -33.69 34.01
CA THR A 186 1.22 -34.80 33.96
C THR A 186 2.02 -34.95 35.25
N LEU A 187 2.51 -33.85 35.82
CA LEU A 187 3.20 -33.84 37.12
C LEU A 187 2.27 -34.28 38.26
N VAL A 188 1.02 -33.83 38.27
CA VAL A 188 0.02 -34.28 39.25
C VAL A 188 -0.19 -35.79 39.12
N ALA A 189 -0.37 -36.31 37.90
CA ALA A 189 -0.54 -37.74 37.66
C ALA A 189 0.69 -38.57 38.06
N LEU A 190 1.90 -38.07 37.82
CA LEU A 190 3.15 -38.72 38.23
C LEU A 190 3.36 -38.68 39.74
N SER A 191 3.02 -37.58 40.40
CA SER A 191 3.15 -37.43 41.86
C SER A 191 2.19 -38.34 42.64
N LEU A 192 1.05 -38.71 42.04
CA LEU A 192 0.08 -39.66 42.60
C LEU A 192 0.50 -41.12 42.39
N ASN A 193 1.53 -41.40 41.60
CA ASN A 193 2.03 -42.75 41.37
C ASN A 193 3.17 -43.09 42.38
N PRO A 194 2.95 -44.05 43.30
CA PRO A 194 3.93 -44.38 44.35
C PRO A 194 5.20 -45.08 43.83
N LEU A 195 5.28 -45.43 42.55
CA LEU A 195 6.45 -46.02 41.88
C LEU A 195 7.13 -45.05 40.90
N ALA A 196 6.74 -43.78 40.89
CA ALA A 196 7.34 -42.79 40.00
C ALA A 196 8.81 -42.51 40.37
N ASP A 197 9.65 -42.47 39.34
CA ASP A 197 11.08 -42.17 39.48
C ASP A 197 11.27 -40.70 39.89
N PRO A 198 11.87 -40.41 41.06
CA PRO A 198 12.07 -39.05 41.54
C PRO A 198 12.94 -38.19 40.61
N VAL A 199 13.79 -38.80 39.79
CA VAL A 199 14.61 -38.08 38.80
C VAL A 199 13.74 -37.51 37.68
N LYS A 200 12.74 -38.28 37.21
CA LYS A 200 11.81 -37.84 36.15
C LYS A 200 10.83 -36.77 36.63
N LEU A 201 10.49 -36.79 37.93
CA LEU A 201 9.71 -35.72 38.55
C LEU A 201 10.49 -34.40 38.56
N ALA A 202 11.76 -34.45 39.00
CA ALA A 202 12.64 -33.27 39.02
C ALA A 202 12.90 -32.68 37.62
N GLU A 203 13.06 -33.54 36.60
CA GLU A 203 13.19 -33.10 35.20
C GLU A 203 11.94 -32.37 34.71
N LYS A 204 10.75 -32.90 35.01
CA LYS A 204 9.48 -32.29 34.60
C LYS A 204 9.16 -31.01 35.37
N GLU A 205 9.58 -30.89 36.63
CA GLU A 205 9.53 -29.64 37.40
C GLU A 205 10.45 -28.57 36.81
N SER A 206 11.67 -28.95 36.42
CA SER A 206 12.62 -28.04 35.76
C SER A 206 12.10 -27.57 34.38
N GLU A 207 11.51 -28.46 33.58
CA GLU A 207 10.86 -28.09 32.31
C GLU A 207 9.71 -27.09 32.55
N LEU A 208 8.94 -27.28 33.63
CA LEU A 208 7.82 -26.42 33.98
C LEU A 208 8.29 -25.01 34.40
N ASP A 209 9.39 -24.90 35.13
CA ASP A 209 9.96 -23.61 35.54
C ASP A 209 10.64 -22.85 34.39
N GLN A 210 11.25 -23.56 33.44
CA GLN A 210 11.71 -22.98 32.17
C GLN A 210 10.53 -22.43 31.36
N LEU A 211 9.47 -23.23 31.21
CA LEU A 211 8.27 -22.82 30.46
C LEU A 211 7.57 -21.61 31.09
N LYS A 212 7.51 -21.51 32.43
CA LYS A 212 7.00 -20.32 33.13
C LYS A 212 7.83 -19.08 32.80
N SER A 213 9.15 -19.21 32.78
CA SER A 213 10.07 -18.10 32.49
C SER A 213 9.88 -17.59 31.06
N GLU A 214 9.76 -18.50 30.10
CA GLU A 214 9.47 -18.18 28.70
C GLU A 214 8.10 -17.51 28.51
N ILE A 215 7.08 -17.94 29.25
CA ILE A 215 5.75 -17.30 29.22
C ILE A 215 5.82 -15.87 29.78
N GLN A 216 6.54 -15.64 30.87
CA GLN A 216 6.73 -14.29 31.41
C GLN A 216 7.46 -13.36 30.44
N GLU A 217 8.47 -13.88 29.73
CA GLU A 217 9.20 -13.12 28.72
C GLU A 217 8.30 -12.77 27.51
N LEU A 218 7.49 -13.73 27.04
CA LEU A 218 6.48 -13.50 26.00
C LEU A 218 5.43 -12.45 26.43
N GLU A 219 4.95 -12.50 27.66
CA GLU A 219 4.01 -11.49 28.19
C GLU A 219 4.61 -10.09 28.24
N LEU A 220 5.88 -9.97 28.63
CA LEU A 220 6.62 -8.71 28.61
C LEU A 220 6.74 -8.17 27.18
N ASN A 221 7.06 -9.02 26.22
CA ASN A 221 7.18 -8.65 24.82
C ASN A 221 5.83 -8.22 24.21
N ILE A 222 4.74 -8.94 24.52
CA ILE A 222 3.37 -8.56 24.13
C ILE A 222 2.97 -7.21 24.75
N LYS A 223 3.26 -6.98 26.03
CA LYS A 223 2.96 -5.70 26.71
C LYS A 223 3.75 -4.54 26.11
N LYS A 224 5.04 -4.72 25.83
CA LYS A 224 5.88 -3.70 25.16
C LYS A 224 5.32 -3.36 23.77
N MET A 225 4.99 -4.37 22.96
CA MET A 225 4.40 -4.19 21.63
C MET A 225 3.02 -3.51 21.66
N LYS A 226 2.17 -3.82 22.66
CA LYS A 226 0.89 -3.12 22.85
C LYS A 226 1.06 -1.67 23.30
N ALA A 227 2.09 -1.37 24.09
CA ALA A 227 2.38 0.01 24.53
C ALA A 227 2.85 0.91 23.38
N THR A 228 3.65 0.38 22.45
CA THR A 228 4.07 1.10 21.23
C THR A 228 2.91 1.38 20.25
N LYS A 229 1.76 0.70 20.35
CA LYS A 229 0.55 0.96 19.53
C LYS A 229 -0.30 2.12 20.05
N LYS A 230 -0.05 2.63 21.26
CA LYS A 230 -0.83 3.71 21.90
C LYS A 230 -0.22 5.12 21.75
N VAL A 231 0.90 5.24 21.02
CA VAL A 231 1.56 6.52 20.69
C VAL A 231 1.37 6.77 19.20
#